data_AF-A0A6H2EKZ7-F1
#
_entry.id   AF-A0A6H2EKZ7-F1
#
_cell.length_a   1.000
_cell.length_b   1.000
_cell.length_c   1.000
_cell.angle_alpha   90.00
_cell.angle_beta   90.00
_cell.angle_gamma   90.00
#
_symmetry.space_group_name_H-M   'P 1'
#
loop_
_entity.id
_entity.type
_entity.pdbx_description
1 polymer ?
#
loop_
_entity_poly.entity_id
_entity_poly.type
_entity_poly.pdbx_seq_one_letter_code
_entity_poly.pdbx_strand_id
1 'polypeptide(L)'
;MLIFPLHSGNPIIDAYSLRVLTTGSVITQITFIHHEQEPETNLHNPLTVLIAQALSAWYDGDVSKLRALPLAPAPTPWAAAIRTELHSLPLGETLSYAQLADRTHNSRAVRAAASACAHNPFPLVIPCHAVIPQPAQNKLDHDCDLILDPHFPSGNYAFGAHLKHALLKFEYKHSHQFR
;
A
#
# COMPACT_ATOMS: atom_id res chain seq x y z
N MET A 1 17.95 10.53 -1.08
CA MET A 1 16.48 10.69 -1.08
C MET A 1 16.03 10.80 -2.53
N LEU A 2 14.86 10.27 -2.87
CA LEU A 2 14.24 10.39 -4.20
C LEU A 2 12.78 10.82 -4.00
N ILE A 3 12.24 11.58 -4.95
CA ILE A 3 10.84 12.01 -4.94
C ILE A 3 10.18 11.61 -6.27
N PHE A 4 9.03 10.95 -6.17
CA PHE A 4 8.24 10.50 -7.32
C PHE A 4 6.81 11.04 -7.23
N PRO A 5 6.47 12.10 -7.99
CA PRO A 5 5.09 12.52 -8.17
C PRO A 5 4.24 11.37 -8.73
N LEU A 6 3.01 11.24 -8.23
CA LEU A 6 2.09 10.20 -8.68
C LEU A 6 1.24 10.69 -9.85
N HIS A 7 1.03 9.79 -10.82
CA HIS A 7 0.36 10.06 -12.10
C HIS A 7 -0.61 8.91 -12.45
N SER A 8 -1.47 8.59 -11.50
CA SER A 8 -2.48 7.53 -11.61
C SER A 8 -3.71 7.93 -12.43
N GLY A 9 -3.89 9.23 -12.71
CA GLY A 9 -5.13 9.77 -13.29
C GLY A 9 -6.27 9.92 -12.27
N ASN A 10 -6.04 9.58 -11.00
CA ASN A 10 -6.95 9.88 -9.89
C ASN A 10 -6.48 11.14 -9.16
N PRO A 11 -7.26 12.23 -9.13
CA PRO A 11 -6.82 13.53 -8.60
C PRO A 11 -6.48 13.49 -7.10
N ILE A 12 -7.04 12.56 -6.32
CA ILE A 12 -6.70 12.43 -4.90
C ILE A 12 -5.33 11.77 -4.72
N ILE A 13 -5.02 10.76 -5.53
CA ILE A 13 -3.71 10.08 -5.50
C ILE A 13 -2.64 11.00 -6.07
N ASP A 14 -2.95 11.68 -7.17
CA ASP A 14 -2.01 12.56 -7.90
C ASP A 14 -1.69 13.85 -7.11
N ALA A 15 -2.42 14.13 -6.03
CA ALA A 15 -2.08 15.17 -5.05
C ALA A 15 -0.89 14.78 -4.13
N TYR A 16 -0.34 13.57 -4.28
CA TYR A 16 0.78 13.07 -3.50
C TYR A 16 2.00 12.72 -4.35
N SER A 17 3.15 12.69 -3.70
CA SER A 17 4.38 12.10 -4.19
C SER A 17 4.87 11.02 -3.22
N LEU A 18 5.64 10.06 -3.71
CA LEU A 18 6.39 9.15 -2.86
C LEU A 18 7.77 9.74 -2.58
N ARG A 19 8.04 10.02 -1.31
CA ARG A 19 9.40 10.25 -0.82
C ARG A 19 10.02 8.90 -0.50
N VAL A 20 11.11 8.56 -1.17
CA VAL A 20 11.82 7.30 -1.03
C VAL A 20 13.21 7.53 -0.45
N LEU A 21 13.48 6.92 0.70
CA LEU A 21 14.79 6.87 1.32
C LEU A 21 15.49 5.57 0.93
N THR A 22 16.77 5.67 0.61
CA THR A 22 17.58 4.56 0.10
C THR A 22 18.93 4.52 0.81
N THR A 23 19.52 3.34 0.89
CA THR A 23 20.91 3.15 1.36
C THR A 23 21.57 2.13 0.45
N GLY A 24 22.56 2.57 -0.35
CA GLY A 24 23.10 1.75 -1.43
C GLY A 24 22.01 1.37 -2.44
N SER A 25 21.77 0.07 -2.60
CA SER A 25 20.82 -0.50 -3.57
C SER A 25 19.51 -0.99 -2.93
N VAL A 26 19.19 -0.56 -1.71
CA VAL A 26 17.92 -0.92 -1.05
C VAL A 26 17.10 0.30 -0.64
N ILE A 27 15.78 0.14 -0.66
CA ILE A 27 14.79 1.10 -0.16
C ILE A 27 14.60 0.88 1.34
N THR A 28 14.81 1.92 2.14
CA THR A 28 14.70 1.87 3.60
C THR A 28 13.40 2.46 4.12
N GLN A 29 12.79 3.38 3.36
CA GLN A 29 11.48 3.94 3.70
C GLN A 29 10.79 4.53 2.46
N ILE A 30 9.47 4.42 2.42
CA ILE A 30 8.58 5.13 1.50
C ILE A 30 7.59 5.92 2.34
N THR A 31 7.25 7.14 1.92
CA THR A 31 6.27 7.98 2.62
C THR A 31 5.48 8.75 1.59
N PHE A 32 4.15 8.77 1.71
CA PHE A 32 3.33 9.71 0.95
C PHE A 32 3.52 11.11 1.52
N ILE A 33 3.88 12.05 0.66
CA ILE A 33 3.97 13.48 0.98
C ILE A 33 3.03 14.24 0.05
N HIS A 34 2.41 15.32 0.54
CA HIS A 34 1.62 16.19 -0.32
C HIS A 34 2.55 16.93 -1.30
N HIS A 35 2.11 16.96 -2.55
CA HIS A 35 2.74 17.56 -3.73
C HIS A 35 3.89 18.56 -3.46
N GLU A 36 5.12 18.07 -3.38
CA GLU A 36 6.34 18.86 -3.59
C GLU A 36 6.69 18.79 -5.09
N GLN A 37 6.77 19.94 -5.75
CA GLN A 37 6.74 20.03 -7.23
C GLN A 37 8.03 19.58 -7.92
N GLU A 38 9.18 19.66 -7.26
CA GLU A 38 10.45 19.37 -7.90
C GLU A 38 10.93 17.99 -7.48
N PRO A 39 10.91 17.00 -8.40
CA PRO A 39 11.54 15.73 -8.12
C PRO A 39 13.04 15.99 -7.86
N GLU A 40 13.53 15.68 -6.66
CA GLU A 40 14.95 15.38 -6.48
C GLU A 40 15.23 13.99 -7.08
N THR A 41 15.08 13.89 -8.40
CA THR A 41 15.45 12.68 -9.15
C THR A 41 16.96 12.67 -9.28
N ASN A 42 17.61 12.02 -8.32
CA ASN A 42 19.00 11.64 -8.50
C ASN A 42 19.06 10.50 -9.54
N LEU A 43 19.23 10.87 -10.81
CA LEU A 43 19.34 9.93 -11.94
C LEU A 43 20.52 8.96 -11.80
N HIS A 44 21.52 9.27 -10.95
CA HIS A 44 22.63 8.36 -10.66
C HIS A 44 22.28 7.28 -9.63
N ASN A 45 21.11 7.35 -8.98
CA ASN A 45 20.67 6.28 -8.10
C ASN A 45 20.12 5.11 -8.93
N PRO A 46 20.65 3.89 -8.78
CA PRO A 46 20.22 2.72 -9.56
C PRO A 46 18.74 2.35 -9.35
N LEU A 47 18.14 2.78 -8.23
CA LEU A 47 16.74 2.53 -7.93
C LEU A 47 15.78 3.49 -8.63
N THR A 48 16.27 4.62 -9.16
CA THR A 48 15.40 5.64 -9.78
C THR A 48 14.57 5.06 -10.92
N VAL A 49 15.22 4.31 -11.82
CA VAL A 49 14.54 3.68 -12.96
C VAL A 49 13.60 2.57 -12.50
N LEU A 50 14.02 1.75 -11.53
CA LEU A 50 13.20 0.63 -11.03
C LEU A 50 11.90 1.13 -10.38
N ILE A 51 11.97 2.18 -9.56
CA ILE A 51 10.79 2.76 -8.91
C ILE A 51 9.87 3.40 -9.94
N ALA A 52 10.41 4.16 -10.90
CA ALA A 52 9.61 4.76 -11.97
C ALA A 52 8.88 3.69 -12.81
N GLN A 53 9.57 2.61 -13.17
CA GLN A 53 8.97 1.47 -13.88
C GLN A 53 7.92 0.74 -13.04
N ALA A 54 8.14 0.61 -11.73
CA ALA A 54 7.19 -0.02 -10.83
C ALA A 54 5.91 0.80 -10.67
N LEU A 55 6.03 2.13 -10.55
CA LEU A 55 4.88 3.03 -10.52
C LEU A 55 4.11 3.01 -11.83
N SER A 56 4.82 3.06 -12.97
CA SER A 56 4.18 2.96 -14.29
C SER A 56 3.39 1.66 -14.43
N ALA A 57 3.96 0.52 -14.06
CA ALA A 57 3.25 -0.77 -14.12
C ALA A 57 2.04 -0.83 -13.17
N TRP A 58 2.16 -0.23 -11.97
CA TRP A 58 1.05 -0.16 -11.03
C TRP A 58 -0.12 0.67 -11.57
N TYR A 59 0.15 1.76 -12.30
CA TYR A 59 -0.91 2.53 -12.96
C TYR A 59 -1.70 1.69 -13.97
N ASP A 60 -1.04 0.72 -14.59
CA ASP A 60 -1.65 -0.24 -15.53
C ASP A 60 -2.24 -1.49 -14.82
N GLY A 61 -2.28 -1.51 -13.49
CA GLY A 61 -2.82 -2.64 -12.70
C GLY A 61 -1.85 -3.80 -12.48
N ASP A 62 -0.57 -3.67 -12.85
CA ASP A 62 0.46 -4.67 -12.59
C ASP A 62 1.32 -4.33 -11.37
N VAL A 63 1.14 -5.11 -10.29
CA VAL A 63 1.91 -4.98 -9.05
C VAL A 63 3.22 -5.77 -9.03
N SER A 64 3.54 -6.54 -10.08
CA SER A 64 4.72 -7.41 -10.12
C SER A 64 6.02 -6.63 -9.89
N LYS A 65 6.14 -5.45 -10.51
CA LYS A 65 7.33 -4.61 -10.37
C LYS A 65 7.41 -3.89 -9.04
N LEU A 66 6.28 -3.47 -8.45
CA LEU A 66 6.27 -2.99 -7.07
C LEU A 66 6.79 -4.08 -6.13
N ARG A 67 6.29 -5.31 -6.30
CA ARG A 67 6.68 -6.46 -5.48
C ARG A 67 8.15 -6.86 -5.61
N ALA A 68 8.77 -6.53 -6.74
CA ALA A 68 10.18 -6.80 -7.00
C ALA A 68 11.14 -5.74 -6.46
N LEU A 69 10.63 -4.63 -5.89
CA LEU A 69 11.49 -3.57 -5.37
C LEU A 69 12.37 -4.08 -4.20
N PRO A 70 13.66 -3.69 -4.15
CA PRO A 70 14.58 -4.17 -3.13
C PRO A 70 14.36 -3.43 -1.80
N LEU A 71 13.46 -3.96 -0.97
CA LEU A 71 13.14 -3.38 0.34
C LEU A 71 14.15 -3.84 1.41
N ALA A 72 14.50 -2.95 2.33
CA ALA A 72 15.25 -3.31 3.52
C ALA A 72 14.49 -4.39 4.34
N PRO A 73 15.19 -5.34 4.98
CA PRO A 73 14.57 -6.47 5.65
C PRO A 73 13.64 -6.02 6.79
N ALA A 74 12.67 -6.85 7.13
CA ALA A 74 11.85 -6.60 8.30
C ALA A 74 12.68 -6.74 9.59
N PRO A 75 12.49 -5.88 10.59
CA PRO A 75 13.31 -5.88 11.81
C PRO A 75 13.00 -7.05 12.75
N THR A 76 11.85 -7.72 12.58
CA THR A 76 11.42 -8.84 13.42
C THR A 76 10.75 -9.93 12.58
N PRO A 77 10.75 -11.19 13.04
CA PRO A 77 10.01 -12.28 12.38
C PRO A 77 8.51 -11.99 12.24
N TRP A 78 7.90 -11.34 13.23
CA TRP A 78 6.50 -10.93 13.18
C TRP A 78 6.24 -9.91 12.06
N ALA A 79 7.08 -8.88 11.95
CA ALA A 79 6.97 -7.89 10.88
C ALA A 79 7.25 -8.52 9.50
N ALA A 80 8.13 -9.52 9.43
CA ALA A 80 8.36 -10.28 8.20
C ALA A 80 7.11 -11.07 7.79
N ALA A 81 6.46 -11.77 8.73
CA ALA A 81 5.24 -12.52 8.46
C ALA A 81 4.09 -11.63 7.98
N ILE A 82 3.83 -10.52 8.67
CA ILE A 82 2.82 -9.53 8.25
C ILE A 82 3.14 -8.99 6.84
N ARG A 83 4.42 -8.67 6.59
CA ARG A 83 4.85 -8.18 5.28
C ARG A 83 4.57 -9.20 4.20
N THR A 84 4.94 -10.47 4.40
CA THR A 84 4.70 -11.55 3.44
C THR A 84 3.23 -11.68 3.09
N GLU A 85 2.35 -11.68 4.11
CA GLU A 85 0.90 -11.77 3.91
C GLU A 85 0.37 -10.59 3.08
N LEU A 86 0.71 -9.35 3.46
CA LEU A 86 0.27 -8.16 2.74
C LEU A 86 0.82 -8.10 1.31
N HIS A 87 2.08 -8.50 1.13
CA HIS A 87 2.73 -8.48 -0.17
C HIS A 87 2.12 -9.48 -1.17
N SER A 88 1.55 -10.58 -0.65
CA SER A 88 0.87 -11.61 -1.43
C SER A 88 -0.55 -11.23 -1.86
N LEU A 89 -1.16 -10.22 -1.21
CA LEU A 89 -2.55 -9.82 -1.44
C LEU A 89 -2.74 -9.38 -2.91
N PRO A 90 -3.67 -9.99 -3.66
CA PRO A 90 -3.97 -9.57 -5.03
C PRO A 90 -4.42 -8.10 -5.09
N LEU A 91 -4.16 -7.45 -6.23
CA LEU A 91 -4.56 -6.06 -6.45
C LEU A 91 -6.08 -5.92 -6.30
N GLY A 92 -6.53 -4.92 -5.55
CA GLY A 92 -7.95 -4.62 -5.35
C GLY A 92 -8.68 -5.54 -4.36
N GLU A 93 -8.00 -6.55 -3.80
CA GLU A 93 -8.54 -7.33 -2.69
C GLU A 93 -8.25 -6.65 -1.34
N THR A 94 -9.05 -6.99 -0.32
CA THR A 94 -8.89 -6.43 1.03
C THR A 94 -8.81 -7.54 2.08
N LEU A 95 -8.29 -7.18 3.26
CA LEU A 95 -8.27 -8.04 4.44
C LEU A 95 -8.73 -7.28 5.67
N SER A 96 -9.34 -7.98 6.62
CA SER A 96 -9.49 -7.44 7.97
C SER A 96 -8.23 -7.63 8.81
N TYR A 97 -8.05 -6.80 9.84
CA TYR A 97 -6.97 -7.02 10.82
C TYR A 97 -7.07 -8.39 11.50
N ALA A 98 -8.28 -8.93 11.67
CA ALA A 98 -8.50 -10.26 12.21
C ALA A 98 -8.04 -11.36 11.25
N GLN A 99 -8.39 -11.24 9.96
CA GLN A 99 -7.90 -12.15 8.92
C GLN A 99 -6.37 -12.10 8.79
N LEU A 100 -5.78 -10.91 8.85
CA LEU A 100 -4.32 -10.75 8.80
C LEU A 100 -3.62 -11.41 10.01
N ALA A 101 -4.18 -11.25 11.21
CA ALA A 101 -3.65 -11.90 12.41
C ALA A 101 -3.80 -13.43 12.34
N ASP A 102 -4.91 -13.93 11.81
CA ASP A 102 -5.14 -15.36 11.62
C ASP A 102 -4.18 -15.98 10.59
N ARG A 103 -3.97 -15.30 9.44
CA ARG A 103 -3.01 -15.72 8.40
C ARG A 103 -1.56 -15.76 8.87
N THR A 104 -1.22 -14.99 9.90
CA THR A 104 0.10 -15.05 10.57
C THR A 104 0.15 -16.05 11.73
N HIS A 105 -0.80 -16.98 11.77
CA HIS A 105 -0.94 -18.05 12.77
C HIS A 105 -1.09 -17.54 14.22
N ASN A 106 -1.61 -16.32 14.39
CA ASN A 106 -1.88 -15.75 15.70
C ASN A 106 -3.16 -14.92 15.68
N SER A 107 -4.31 -15.59 15.65
CA SER A 107 -5.64 -14.96 15.63
C SER A 107 -5.88 -13.99 16.81
N ARG A 108 -5.13 -14.12 17.91
CA ARG A 108 -5.21 -13.20 19.07
C ARG A 108 -4.42 -11.89 18.86
N ALA A 109 -3.60 -11.80 17.83
CA ALA A 109 -2.70 -10.68 17.56
C ALA A 109 -3.31 -9.55 16.71
N VAL A 110 -4.65 -9.40 16.68
CA VAL A 110 -5.35 -8.38 15.88
C VAL A 110 -4.79 -6.97 16.09
N ARG A 111 -4.53 -6.56 17.34
CA ARG A 111 -3.94 -5.24 17.63
C ARG A 111 -2.50 -5.11 17.15
N ALA A 112 -1.72 -6.19 17.24
CA ALA A 112 -0.34 -6.20 16.75
C ALA A 112 -0.30 -6.15 15.21
N ALA A 113 -1.24 -6.80 14.54
CA ALA A 113 -1.42 -6.69 13.09
C ALA A 113 -1.79 -5.25 12.69
N ALA A 114 -2.75 -4.63 13.39
CA ALA A 114 -3.10 -3.23 13.17
C ALA A 114 -1.92 -2.27 13.40
N SER A 115 -1.15 -2.49 14.46
CA SER A 115 0.07 -1.73 14.73
C SER A 115 1.12 -1.91 13.63
N ALA A 116 1.31 -3.13 13.12
CA ALA A 116 2.24 -3.39 12.03
C ALA A 116 1.82 -2.67 10.73
N CYS A 117 0.51 -2.64 10.42
CA CYS A 117 0.00 -1.85 9.29
C CYS A 117 0.23 -0.35 9.46
N ALA A 118 0.03 0.18 10.67
CA ALA A 118 0.22 1.60 10.97
C ALA A 118 1.70 2.04 10.89
N HIS A 119 2.63 1.14 11.21
CA HIS A 119 4.08 1.38 11.17
C HIS A 119 4.76 0.77 9.94
N ASN A 120 4.00 0.53 8.86
CA ASN A 120 4.55 0.00 7.62
C ASN A 120 5.53 1.02 7.00
N PRO A 121 6.82 0.69 6.86
CA PRO A 121 7.80 1.60 6.28
C PRO A 121 7.69 1.71 4.75
N PHE A 122 6.89 0.84 4.11
CA PHE A 122 6.80 0.72 2.66
C PHE A 122 5.34 0.77 2.19
N PRO A 123 4.59 1.85 2.48
CA PRO A 123 3.23 2.00 1.95
C PRO A 123 3.23 1.93 0.41
N LEU A 124 2.07 1.60 -0.16
CA LEU A 124 1.89 1.22 -1.58
C LEU A 124 2.53 -0.13 -1.96
N VAL A 125 3.83 -0.30 -1.73
CA VAL A 125 4.55 -1.56 -2.06
C VAL A 125 4.10 -2.70 -1.16
N ILE A 126 4.03 -2.45 0.14
CA ILE A 126 3.35 -3.29 1.12
C ILE A 126 1.97 -2.64 1.33
N PRO A 127 0.88 -3.21 0.79
CA PRO A 127 -0.41 -2.52 0.66
C PRO A 127 -1.20 -2.52 1.98
N CYS A 128 -0.68 -1.85 3.02
CA CYS A 128 -1.37 -1.77 4.31
C CYS A 128 -2.67 -0.94 4.24
N HIS A 129 -2.88 -0.15 3.17
CA HIS A 129 -4.17 0.48 2.87
C HIS A 129 -5.25 -0.54 2.50
N ALA A 130 -4.89 -1.74 2.04
CA ALA A 130 -5.84 -2.81 1.74
C ALA A 130 -6.38 -3.52 3.00
N VAL A 131 -5.86 -3.20 4.18
CA VAL A 131 -6.33 -3.76 5.45
C VAL A 131 -7.38 -2.86 6.06
N ILE A 132 -8.61 -3.34 6.22
CA ILE A 132 -9.76 -2.56 6.70
C ILE A 132 -10.27 -3.09 8.05
N PRO A 133 -10.91 -2.25 8.88
CA PRO A 133 -11.70 -2.76 10.00
C PRO A 133 -12.82 -3.67 9.48
N GLN A 134 -13.11 -4.75 10.21
CA GLN A 134 -14.24 -5.62 9.87
C GLN A 134 -15.56 -4.84 10.12
N PRO A 135 -16.52 -4.84 9.18
CA PRO A 135 -17.85 -4.31 9.47
C PRO A 135 -18.50 -5.11 10.61
N ALA A 136 -19.22 -4.42 11.49
CA ALA A 136 -19.82 -5.02 12.69
C ALA A 136 -20.98 -6.00 12.40
N GLN A 137 -21.34 -6.26 11.12
CA GLN A 137 -22.53 -7.04 10.74
C GLN A 137 -22.22 -8.01 9.59
N ASN A 138 -22.55 -9.28 9.81
CA ASN A 138 -22.46 -10.46 8.91
C ASN A 138 -23.33 -10.37 7.63
N LYS A 139 -23.37 -9.26 6.91
CA LYS A 139 -24.04 -9.20 5.61
C LYS A 139 -23.41 -8.12 4.74
N LEU A 140 -22.54 -8.54 3.83
CA LEU A 140 -22.38 -7.98 2.49
C LEU A 140 -21.45 -8.96 1.78
N ASP A 141 -22.03 -9.79 0.93
CA ASP A 141 -21.35 -10.87 0.21
C ASP A 141 -20.42 -10.32 -0.91
N HIS A 142 -20.25 -8.99 -0.97
CA HIS A 142 -19.44 -8.27 -1.96
C HIS A 142 -18.62 -7.17 -1.26
N ASP A 143 -17.32 -7.41 -1.03
CA ASP A 143 -16.35 -6.44 -0.50
C ASP A 143 -16.34 -5.09 -1.27
N CYS A 144 -16.85 -5.12 -2.50
CA CYS A 144 -16.89 -4.01 -3.45
C CYS A 144 -17.74 -2.82 -2.95
N ASP A 145 -18.86 -3.07 -2.27
CA ASP A 145 -19.77 -1.99 -1.82
C ASP A 145 -19.17 -1.20 -0.65
N LEU A 146 -18.36 -1.84 0.20
CA LEU A 146 -17.69 -1.22 1.35
C LEU A 146 -16.50 -0.33 0.92
N ILE A 147 -15.80 -0.72 -0.14
CA ILE A 147 -14.69 0.07 -0.73
C ILE A 147 -15.22 1.37 -1.39
N LEU A 148 -16.46 1.32 -1.89
CA LEU A 148 -17.08 2.44 -2.59
C LEU A 148 -17.75 3.44 -1.63
N ASP A 149 -18.19 3.01 -0.45
CA ASP A 149 -18.82 3.87 0.55
C ASP A 149 -17.81 4.83 1.22
N PRO A 150 -17.93 6.16 0.99
CA PRO A 150 -17.04 7.15 1.61
C PRO A 150 -17.25 7.31 3.12
N HIS A 151 -18.35 6.81 3.68
CA HIS A 151 -18.65 6.82 5.11
C HIS A 151 -18.15 5.57 5.84
N PHE A 152 -17.64 4.57 5.11
CA PHE A 152 -17.09 3.38 5.72
C PHE A 152 -15.85 3.71 6.55
N PRO A 153 -15.75 3.25 7.81
CA PRO A 153 -14.57 3.48 8.63
C PRO A 153 -13.40 2.66 8.08
N SER A 154 -12.59 3.27 7.21
CA SER A 154 -11.35 2.66 6.71
C SER A 154 -10.24 2.55 7.76
N GLY A 155 -10.47 3.03 8.98
CA GLY A 155 -9.50 3.04 10.08
C GLY A 155 -8.48 4.17 9.98
N ASN A 156 -7.58 4.25 10.96
CA ASN A 156 -6.58 5.33 11.06
C ASN A 156 -5.38 5.05 10.14
N TYR A 157 -5.55 5.26 8.83
CA TYR A 157 -4.44 5.21 7.89
C TYR A 157 -3.47 6.36 8.15
N ALA A 158 -2.18 6.06 8.19
CA ALA A 158 -1.12 7.03 8.53
C ALA A 158 -1.10 8.26 7.61
N PHE A 159 -1.62 8.13 6.39
CA PHE A 159 -1.64 9.18 5.37
C PHE A 159 -3.06 9.74 5.10
N GLY A 160 -3.99 9.49 6.03
CA GLY A 160 -5.34 10.01 5.96
C GLY A 160 -6.34 9.12 5.23
N ALA A 161 -7.61 9.18 5.66
CA ALA A 161 -8.68 8.34 5.12
C ALA A 161 -8.95 8.61 3.63
N HIS A 162 -8.82 9.86 3.16
CA HIS A 162 -9.07 10.22 1.76
C HIS A 162 -8.13 9.48 0.80
N LEU A 163 -6.83 9.45 1.09
CA LEU A 163 -5.85 8.73 0.27
C LEU A 163 -6.11 7.22 0.33
N LYS A 164 -6.41 6.66 1.51
CA LYS A 164 -6.74 5.23 1.64
C LYS A 164 -7.90 4.82 0.75
N HIS A 165 -9.01 5.56 0.80
CA HIS A 165 -10.17 5.26 -0.04
C HIS A 165 -9.85 5.44 -1.53
N ALA A 166 -9.07 6.46 -1.90
CA ALA A 166 -8.68 6.66 -3.29
C ALA A 166 -7.84 5.50 -3.83
N LEU A 167 -6.87 5.00 -3.06
CA LEU A 167 -6.06 3.83 -3.39
C LEU A 167 -6.94 2.58 -3.55
N LEU A 168 -7.79 2.27 -2.56
CA LEU A 168 -8.69 1.12 -2.62
C LEU A 168 -9.59 1.14 -3.88
N LYS A 169 -10.21 2.30 -4.17
CA LYS A 169 -11.07 2.48 -5.35
C LYS A 169 -10.28 2.38 -6.65
N PHE A 170 -9.06 2.92 -6.68
CA PHE A 170 -8.18 2.86 -7.83
C PHE A 170 -7.79 1.42 -8.14
N GLU A 171 -7.26 0.70 -7.17
CA GLU A 171 -6.76 -0.67 -7.33
C GLU A 171 -7.89 -1.65 -7.66
N TYR A 172 -9.07 -1.50 -7.06
CA TYR A 172 -10.25 -2.30 -7.39
C TYR A 172 -10.68 -2.14 -8.86
N LYS A 173 -10.65 -0.92 -9.40
CA LYS A 173 -10.98 -0.68 -10.82
C LYS A 173 -9.98 -1.35 -11.76
N HIS A 174 -8.69 -1.25 -11.45
CA HIS A 174 -7.62 -1.79 -12.30
C HIS A 174 -7.48 -3.31 -12.19
N SER A 175 -7.91 -3.92 -11.07
CA SER A 175 -7.95 -5.39 -10.94
C SER A 175 -9.07 -6.05 -11.75
N HIS A 176 -10.07 -5.29 -12.22
CA HIS A 176 -11.21 -5.79 -12.99
C HIS A 176 -11.23 -5.34 -14.45
N GLN A 177 -10.30 -4.46 -14.87
CA GLN A 177 -10.15 -4.09 -16.29
C GLN A 177 -9.65 -5.22 -17.19
N PHE A 178 -9.11 -6.31 -16.62
CA PHE A 178 -8.61 -7.48 -17.34
C PHE A 178 -9.42 -8.76 -17.06
N ARG A 179 -10.65 -8.65 -16.54
CA ARG A 179 -11.59 -9.78 -16.36
C ARG A 179 -12.71 -9.77 -17.39
#